data_AF-A0A3M1WB70-F1
#
_entry.id   AF-A0A3M1WB70-F1
#
_cell.length_a   1.000
_cell.length_b   1.000
_cell.length_c   1.000
_cell.angle_alpha   90.00
_cell.angle_beta   90.00
_cell.angle_gamma   90.00
#
_symmetry.space_group_name_H-M   'P 1'
#
loop_
_entity.id
_entity.type
_entity.pdbx_description
1 polymer ?
#
loop_
_entity_poly.entity_id
_entity_poly.type
_entity_poly.pdbx_seq_one_letter_code
_entity_poly.pdbx_strand_id
1 'polypeptide(L)'
;MTRQGKGSNLPSAIRLIRMMQLIPRHSEGSRGRIGAARLHELLEEEGFPVSLRTVQRNLEELQQVFPGLKNDGNRDMLGWYWAEPAELMDIPAMDAPLALAFKLAERYLSPVAPGVNDVLEPYLEAAGKVLDERARDWLERIAIVPRSMPLIPAPVDAETARKVQIALLERRRLRLRYRPRTGDPAEYELSPQGLVIRHEVSYLVATAWDYTDPRHYALHRMEPGTLELLDTPATELEDFDLQQYIDQGAFQYRCSEKPLHLVVRLKP
;
A
#
# COMPACT_ATOMS: atom_id res chain seq x y z
N MET A 1 -39.52 -29.05 -33.70
CA MET A 1 -38.88 -27.73 -33.81
C MET A 1 -38.26 -27.39 -32.47
N THR A 2 -36.99 -27.77 -32.29
CA THR A 2 -36.26 -27.60 -31.04
C THR A 2 -35.53 -26.27 -31.10
N ARG A 3 -35.98 -25.29 -30.31
CA ARG A 3 -35.26 -24.01 -30.14
C ARG A 3 -33.95 -24.31 -29.42
N GLN A 4 -32.83 -24.17 -30.12
CA GLN A 4 -31.51 -24.20 -29.52
C GLN A 4 -31.38 -23.05 -28.51
N GLY A 5 -31.00 -23.38 -27.28
CA GLY A 5 -30.63 -22.43 -26.26
C GLY A 5 -29.40 -21.65 -26.71
N LYS A 6 -29.52 -20.32 -26.73
CA LYS A 6 -28.41 -19.37 -26.89
C LYS A 6 -27.35 -19.73 -25.85
N GLY A 7 -26.12 -20.05 -26.30
CA GLY A 7 -25.00 -20.36 -25.41
C GLY A 7 -24.82 -19.27 -24.36
N SER A 8 -24.55 -19.68 -23.12
CA SER A 8 -24.35 -18.76 -21.99
C SER A 8 -23.25 -17.75 -22.31
N ASN A 9 -23.60 -16.46 -22.37
CA ASN A 9 -22.63 -15.35 -22.55
C ASN A 9 -21.90 -15.00 -21.24
N LEU A 10 -22.23 -15.67 -20.12
CA LEU A 10 -21.71 -15.36 -18.80
C LEU A 10 -20.18 -15.58 -18.66
N PRO A 11 -19.58 -16.64 -19.22
CA PRO A 11 -18.12 -16.81 -19.21
C PRO A 11 -17.39 -15.67 -19.94
N SER A 12 -17.99 -15.15 -21.02
CA SER A 12 -17.45 -14.00 -21.75
C SER A 12 -17.53 -12.71 -20.93
N ALA A 13 -18.62 -12.50 -20.17
CA ALA A 13 -18.79 -11.33 -19.33
C ALA A 13 -17.80 -11.32 -18.14
N ILE A 14 -17.61 -12.46 -17.48
CA ILE A 14 -16.63 -12.58 -16.38
C ILE A 14 -15.21 -12.31 -16.89
N ARG A 15 -14.85 -12.84 -18.06
CA ARG A 15 -13.57 -12.54 -18.71
C ARG A 15 -13.39 -11.04 -18.97
N LEU A 16 -14.42 -10.35 -19.45
CA LEU A 16 -14.36 -8.90 -19.69
C LEU A 16 -14.13 -8.12 -18.39
N ILE A 17 -14.84 -8.47 -17.33
CA ILE A 17 -14.62 -7.88 -15.99
C ILE A 17 -13.18 -8.10 -15.55
N ARG A 18 -12.69 -9.33 -15.68
CA ARG A 18 -11.32 -9.66 -15.27
C ARG A 18 -10.28 -8.91 -16.10
N MET A 19 -10.48 -8.81 -17.41
CA MET A 19 -9.61 -8.05 -18.30
C MET A 19 -9.55 -6.58 -17.90
N MET A 20 -10.68 -5.95 -17.52
CA MET A 20 -10.68 -4.56 -17.02
C MET A 20 -9.90 -4.40 -15.72
N GLN A 21 -9.95 -5.40 -14.82
CA GLN A 21 -9.21 -5.40 -13.54
C GLN A 21 -7.70 -5.58 -13.72
N LEU A 22 -7.25 -6.23 -14.81
CA LEU A 22 -5.82 -6.43 -15.10
C LEU A 22 -5.16 -5.20 -15.73
N ILE A 23 -5.94 -4.23 -16.21
CA ILE A 23 -5.41 -2.99 -16.81
C ILE A 23 -4.98 -2.04 -15.68
N PRO A 24 -3.72 -1.56 -15.68
CA PRO A 24 -3.22 -0.69 -14.62
C PRO A 24 -3.88 0.69 -14.65
N ARG A 25 -3.96 1.33 -13.47
CA ARG A 25 -4.31 2.75 -13.35
C ARG A 25 -3.05 3.60 -13.51
N HIS A 26 -3.16 4.68 -14.26
CA HIS A 26 -2.08 5.63 -14.48
C HIS A 26 -2.20 6.79 -13.47
N SER A 27 -1.39 6.73 -12.42
CA SER A 27 -1.23 7.81 -11.43
C SER A 27 0.04 8.63 -11.69
N GLU A 28 0.09 9.86 -11.15
CA GLU A 28 1.33 10.66 -11.19
C GLU A 28 2.51 9.85 -10.62
N GLY A 29 3.53 9.61 -11.46
CA GLY A 29 4.72 8.81 -11.12
C GLY A 29 4.66 7.31 -11.48
N SER A 30 3.50 6.76 -11.87
CA SER A 30 3.38 5.37 -12.33
C SER A 30 3.42 5.28 -13.87
N ARG A 31 4.38 4.53 -14.42
CA ARG A 31 4.47 4.23 -15.87
C ARG A 31 3.69 2.98 -16.29
N GLY A 32 2.76 2.52 -15.44
CA GLY A 32 2.05 1.26 -15.65
C GLY A 32 1.19 1.28 -16.91
N ARG A 33 1.60 0.52 -17.93
CA ARG A 33 0.81 0.22 -19.13
C ARG A 33 0.93 -1.27 -19.43
N ILE A 34 -0.13 -1.85 -19.98
CA ILE A 34 -0.13 -3.27 -20.33
C ILE A 34 -0.51 -3.46 -21.80
N GLY A 35 0.24 -4.31 -22.50
CA GLY A 35 -0.08 -4.66 -23.89
C GLY A 35 -1.09 -5.80 -23.98
N ALA A 36 -1.80 -5.87 -25.11
CA ALA A 36 -2.78 -6.93 -25.37
C ALA A 36 -2.17 -8.35 -25.30
N ALA A 37 -0.90 -8.53 -25.69
CA ALA A 37 -0.20 -9.80 -25.59
C ALA A 37 -0.03 -10.26 -24.12
N ARG A 38 0.40 -9.35 -23.23
CA ARG A 38 0.54 -9.65 -21.81
C ARG A 38 -0.81 -9.89 -21.13
N LEU A 39 -1.84 -9.13 -21.50
CA LEU A 39 -3.21 -9.38 -21.03
C LEU A 39 -3.72 -10.76 -21.45
N HIS A 40 -3.43 -11.18 -22.68
CA HIS A 40 -3.79 -12.50 -23.17
C HIS A 40 -3.11 -13.62 -22.38
N GLU A 41 -1.81 -13.51 -22.13
CA GLU A 41 -1.07 -14.47 -21.28
C GLU A 41 -1.69 -14.58 -19.88
N LEU A 42 -1.94 -13.46 -19.22
CA LEU A 42 -2.55 -13.42 -17.88
C LEU A 42 -3.95 -14.05 -17.85
N LEU A 43 -4.76 -13.81 -18.89
CA LEU A 43 -6.10 -14.39 -18.99
C LEU A 43 -6.04 -15.91 -19.21
N GLU A 44 -5.11 -16.41 -20.03
CA GLU A 44 -4.89 -17.84 -20.22
C GLU A 44 -4.37 -18.52 -18.94
N GLU A 45 -3.43 -17.89 -18.23
CA GLU A 45 -2.93 -18.35 -16.92
C GLU A 45 -4.06 -18.46 -15.88
N GLU A 46 -5.04 -17.55 -15.91
CA GLU A 46 -6.22 -17.56 -15.05
C GLU A 46 -7.36 -18.48 -15.55
N GLY A 47 -7.15 -19.24 -16.62
CA GLY A 47 -8.09 -20.23 -17.14
C GLY A 47 -9.22 -19.64 -18.00
N PHE A 48 -9.03 -18.46 -18.59
CA PHE A 48 -9.95 -17.85 -19.55
C PHE A 48 -9.47 -18.08 -21.00
N PRO A 49 -9.85 -19.18 -21.67
CA PRO A 49 -9.40 -19.45 -23.03
C PRO A 49 -9.92 -18.38 -24.00
N VAL A 50 -9.01 -17.63 -24.62
CA VAL A 50 -9.34 -16.52 -25.51
C VAL A 50 -8.22 -16.26 -26.51
N SER A 51 -8.54 -15.99 -27.77
CA SER A 51 -7.50 -15.61 -28.73
C SER A 51 -7.02 -14.16 -28.52
N LEU A 52 -5.74 -13.88 -28.81
CA LEU A 52 -5.18 -12.53 -28.79
C LEU A 52 -6.03 -11.51 -29.59
N ARG A 53 -6.55 -11.92 -30.76
CA ARG A 53 -7.44 -11.09 -31.59
C ARG A 53 -8.72 -10.70 -30.84
N THR A 54 -9.25 -11.59 -30.01
CA THR A 54 -10.43 -11.33 -29.20
C THR A 54 -10.12 -10.37 -28.06
N VAL A 55 -8.94 -10.48 -27.43
CA VAL A 55 -8.48 -9.51 -26.42
C VAL A 55 -8.35 -8.12 -27.03
N GLN A 56 -7.70 -7.99 -28.18
CA GLN A 56 -7.57 -6.72 -28.92
C GLN A 56 -8.93 -6.10 -29.25
N ARG A 57 -9.84 -6.89 -29.85
CA ARG A 57 -11.19 -6.42 -30.16
C ARG A 57 -11.95 -5.98 -28.90
N ASN A 58 -11.88 -6.76 -27.82
CA ASN A 58 -12.57 -6.40 -26.58
C ASN A 58 -12.00 -5.10 -25.98
N LEU A 59 -10.70 -4.83 -26.08
CA LEU A 59 -10.10 -3.58 -25.61
C LEU A 59 -10.61 -2.37 -26.42
N GLU A 60 -10.73 -2.51 -27.74
CA GLU A 60 -11.32 -1.49 -28.61
C GLU A 60 -12.80 -1.25 -28.27
N GLU A 61 -13.58 -2.31 -28.07
CA GLU A 61 -14.98 -2.23 -27.66
C GLU A 61 -15.13 -1.56 -26.28
N LEU A 62 -14.29 -1.94 -25.30
CA LEU A 62 -14.30 -1.35 -23.96
C LEU A 62 -13.91 0.13 -23.99
N GLN A 63 -12.96 0.54 -24.83
CA GLN A 63 -12.57 1.95 -24.95
C GLN A 63 -13.72 2.84 -25.39
N GLN A 64 -14.62 2.31 -26.24
CA GLN A 64 -15.82 3.04 -26.68
C GLN A 64 -16.82 3.23 -25.55
N VAL A 65 -16.91 2.26 -24.63
CA VAL A 65 -17.87 2.27 -23.50
C VAL A 65 -17.32 3.01 -22.29
N PHE A 66 -16.02 2.93 -22.04
CA PHE A 66 -15.35 3.50 -20.88
C PHE A 66 -14.35 4.57 -21.30
N PRO A 67 -14.73 5.87 -21.27
CA PRO A 67 -13.87 6.96 -21.72
C PRO A 67 -12.53 7.08 -20.98
N GLY A 68 -12.45 6.54 -19.76
CA GLY A 68 -11.24 6.47 -18.94
C GLY A 68 -10.22 5.43 -19.42
N LEU A 69 -10.60 4.47 -20.26
CA LEU A 69 -9.67 3.50 -20.83
C LEU A 69 -8.93 4.14 -22.01
N LYS A 70 -7.61 4.33 -21.85
CA LYS A 70 -6.76 4.94 -22.87
C LYS A 70 -5.68 3.97 -23.32
N ASN A 71 -5.06 4.30 -24.45
CA ASN A 71 -3.83 3.69 -24.90
C ASN A 71 -2.78 4.77 -25.19
N ASP A 72 -1.52 4.37 -25.27
CA ASP A 72 -0.37 5.27 -25.48
C ASP A 72 -0.12 5.64 -26.96
N GLY A 73 -0.97 5.20 -27.88
CA GLY A 73 -0.86 5.49 -29.32
C GLY A 73 0.38 4.92 -30.01
N ASN A 74 1.14 4.03 -29.35
CA ASN A 74 2.33 3.42 -29.93
C ASN A 74 1.96 2.49 -31.10
N ARG A 75 2.60 2.73 -32.25
CA ARG A 75 2.29 2.06 -33.53
C ARG A 75 2.69 0.59 -33.56
N ASP A 76 3.72 0.22 -32.80
CA ASP A 76 4.24 -1.15 -32.79
C ASP A 76 3.53 -2.01 -31.73
N MET A 77 3.26 -1.44 -30.56
CA MET A 77 2.56 -2.12 -29.47
C MET A 77 1.82 -1.13 -28.57
N LEU A 78 0.50 -1.10 -28.68
CA LEU A 78 -0.37 -0.27 -27.84
C LEU A 78 -0.30 -0.71 -26.37
N GLY A 79 0.09 0.21 -25.49
CA GLY A 79 -0.02 0.06 -24.04
C GLY A 79 -1.33 0.65 -23.52
N TRP A 80 -2.14 -0.18 -22.87
CA TRP A 80 -3.45 0.17 -22.32
C TRP A 80 -3.35 0.52 -20.83
N TYR A 81 -4.14 1.51 -20.40
CA TYR A 81 -4.20 1.98 -19.02
C TYR A 81 -5.51 2.73 -18.72
N TRP A 82 -5.89 2.80 -17.45
CA TRP A 82 -6.96 3.70 -16.97
C TRP A 82 -6.38 5.07 -16.65
N ALA A 83 -6.82 6.12 -17.35
CA ALA A 83 -6.36 7.50 -17.16
C ALA A 83 -7.09 8.18 -15.99
N GLU A 84 -6.35 8.90 -15.14
CA GLU A 84 -6.95 9.75 -14.11
C GLU A 84 -7.67 10.98 -14.70
N PRO A 85 -8.81 11.41 -14.12
CA PRO A 85 -9.55 10.76 -13.03
C PRO A 85 -10.45 9.64 -13.60
N ALA A 86 -10.05 8.38 -13.45
CA ALA A 86 -10.92 7.24 -13.77
C ALA A 86 -11.78 6.95 -12.54
N GLU A 87 -13.10 6.92 -12.69
CA GLU A 87 -14.00 6.48 -11.62
C GLU A 87 -13.61 5.08 -11.14
N LEU A 88 -13.66 4.88 -9.83
CA LEU A 88 -13.48 3.57 -9.23
C LEU A 88 -14.62 2.67 -9.73
N MET A 89 -14.28 1.61 -10.47
CA MET A 89 -15.25 0.59 -10.86
C MET A 89 -15.20 -0.57 -9.88
N ASP A 90 -16.16 -0.63 -8.98
CA ASP A 90 -16.31 -1.65 -7.95
C ASP A 90 -17.58 -2.49 -8.17
N ILE A 91 -17.47 -3.79 -7.90
CA ILE A 91 -18.58 -4.74 -7.94
C ILE A 91 -18.43 -5.67 -6.72
N PRO A 92 -19.35 -5.65 -5.73
CA PRO A 92 -20.50 -4.74 -5.63
C PRO A 92 -20.06 -3.28 -5.44
N ALA A 93 -20.91 -2.35 -5.89
CA ALA A 93 -20.66 -0.92 -5.73
C ALA A 93 -20.62 -0.54 -4.24
N MET A 94 -19.78 0.42 -3.89
CA MET A 94 -19.67 0.93 -2.52
C MET A 94 -21.01 1.44 -2.01
N ASP A 95 -21.42 0.94 -0.84
CA ASP A 95 -22.62 1.37 -0.13
C ASP A 95 -22.26 2.29 1.06
N ALA A 96 -23.29 2.89 1.68
CA ALA A 96 -23.08 3.85 2.77
C ALA A 96 -22.33 3.25 3.99
N PRO A 97 -22.61 2.01 4.44
CA PRO A 97 -21.80 1.35 5.49
C PRO A 97 -20.32 1.21 5.12
N LEU A 98 -20.00 0.78 3.89
CA LEU A 98 -18.62 0.63 3.45
C LEU A 98 -17.92 1.99 3.33
N ALA A 99 -18.60 3.00 2.78
CA ALA A 99 -18.09 4.36 2.71
C ALA A 99 -17.78 4.94 4.09
N LEU A 100 -18.63 4.66 5.08
CA LEU A 100 -18.43 5.07 6.47
C LEU A 100 -17.19 4.40 7.08
N ALA A 101 -17.00 3.10 6.83
CA ALA A 101 -15.82 2.36 7.29
C ALA A 101 -14.52 2.94 6.70
N PHE A 102 -14.52 3.30 5.41
CA PHE A 102 -13.37 3.96 4.77
C PHE A 102 -13.08 5.34 5.38
N LYS A 103 -14.09 6.13 5.74
CA LYS A 103 -13.86 7.43 6.43
C LYS A 103 -13.36 7.29 7.86
N LEU A 104 -13.77 6.25 8.57
CA LEU A 104 -13.19 5.93 9.87
C LEU A 104 -11.74 5.46 9.69
N ALA A 105 -11.46 4.63 8.69
CA ALA A 105 -10.12 4.19 8.35
C ALA A 105 -9.22 5.39 7.98
N GLU A 106 -9.66 6.34 7.18
CA GLU A 106 -8.91 7.59 6.89
C GLU A 106 -8.51 8.31 8.19
N ARG A 107 -9.47 8.48 9.11
CA ARG A 107 -9.25 9.20 10.36
C ARG A 107 -8.32 8.47 11.34
N TYR A 108 -8.33 7.13 11.34
CA TYR A 108 -7.64 6.33 12.36
C TYR A 108 -6.46 5.50 11.86
N LEU A 109 -6.34 5.25 10.54
CA LEU A 109 -5.19 4.57 9.92
C LEU A 109 -4.11 5.55 9.46
N SER A 110 -4.44 6.83 9.24
CA SER A 110 -3.43 7.83 8.85
C SER A 110 -2.23 7.88 9.81
N PRO A 111 -2.37 7.72 11.14
CA PRO A 111 -1.23 7.61 12.06
C PRO A 111 -0.52 6.24 12.03
N VAL A 112 -1.21 5.19 11.58
CA VAL A 112 -0.80 3.78 11.68
C VAL A 112 -0.12 3.27 10.39
N ALA A 113 -0.16 3.99 9.28
CA ALA A 113 0.57 3.54 8.09
C ALA A 113 0.86 4.72 7.13
N PRO A 114 1.97 5.45 7.33
CA PRO A 114 2.35 6.52 6.40
C PRO A 114 2.54 5.95 4.99
N GLY A 115 1.77 6.43 4.02
CA GLY A 115 1.73 5.94 2.62
C GLY A 115 0.57 5.01 2.26
N VAL A 116 -0.19 4.48 3.23
CA VAL A 116 -1.42 3.71 2.94
C VAL A 116 -2.55 4.62 2.44
N ASN A 117 -2.56 5.88 2.86
CA ASN A 117 -3.53 6.86 2.37
C ASN A 117 -3.45 7.02 0.86
N ASP A 118 -2.26 6.99 0.26
CA ASP A 118 -2.09 7.10 -1.20
C ASP A 118 -2.75 5.92 -1.93
N VAL A 119 -2.72 4.72 -1.34
CA VAL A 119 -3.40 3.53 -1.89
C VAL A 119 -4.91 3.59 -1.68
N LEU A 120 -5.35 4.15 -0.55
CA LEU A 120 -6.76 4.26 -0.20
C LEU A 120 -7.44 5.46 -0.87
N GLU A 121 -6.70 6.46 -1.34
CA GLU A 121 -7.23 7.72 -1.87
C GLU A 121 -8.40 7.54 -2.84
N PRO A 122 -8.35 6.65 -3.85
CA PRO A 122 -9.48 6.48 -4.76
C PRO A 122 -10.75 5.93 -4.08
N TYR A 123 -10.58 5.11 -3.03
CA TYR A 123 -11.68 4.59 -2.22
C TYR A 123 -12.22 5.66 -1.26
N LEU A 124 -11.34 6.52 -0.74
CA LEU A 124 -11.72 7.65 0.11
C LEU A 124 -12.51 8.72 -0.65
N GLU A 125 -12.14 8.97 -1.91
CA GLU A 125 -12.89 9.83 -2.83
C GLU A 125 -14.27 9.24 -3.16
N ALA A 126 -14.31 7.95 -3.51
CA ALA A 126 -15.57 7.24 -3.77
C ALA A 126 -16.49 7.26 -2.54
N ALA A 127 -15.95 7.00 -1.35
CA ALA A 127 -16.69 7.07 -0.09
C ALA A 127 -17.31 8.45 0.15
N GLY A 128 -16.58 9.53 -0.17
CA GLY A 128 -17.09 10.90 -0.04
C GLY A 128 -18.34 11.16 -0.91
N LYS A 129 -18.40 10.55 -2.10
CA LYS A 129 -19.53 10.68 -3.04
C LYS A 129 -20.77 9.88 -2.61
N VAL A 130 -20.58 8.74 -1.93
CA VAL A 130 -21.67 7.85 -1.50
C VAL A 130 -22.32 8.31 -0.18
N LEU A 131 -21.56 8.95 0.70
CA LEU A 131 -22.05 9.36 2.01
C LEU A 131 -23.14 10.43 1.93
N ASP A 132 -24.27 10.16 2.56
CA ASP A 132 -25.34 11.12 2.79
C ASP A 132 -25.01 12.09 3.94
N GLU A 133 -25.82 13.15 4.08
CA GLU A 133 -25.63 14.17 5.13
C GLU A 133 -25.68 13.56 6.54
N ARG A 134 -26.54 12.56 6.76
CA ARG A 134 -26.69 11.92 8.06
C ARG A 134 -25.43 11.16 8.48
N ALA A 135 -24.78 10.46 7.56
CA ALA A 135 -23.56 9.73 7.82
C ALA A 135 -22.37 10.68 8.08
N ARG A 136 -22.31 11.83 7.37
CA ARG A 136 -21.33 12.89 7.64
C ARG A 136 -21.51 13.49 9.03
N ASP A 137 -22.74 13.84 9.41
CA ASP A 137 -23.07 14.33 10.75
C ASP A 137 -22.68 13.33 11.86
N TRP A 138 -22.90 12.04 11.61
CA TRP A 138 -22.50 11.00 12.56
C TRP A 138 -20.97 10.91 12.71
N LEU A 139 -20.22 11.03 11.61
CA LEU A 139 -18.75 11.06 11.66
C LEU A 139 -18.24 12.25 12.46
N GLU A 140 -18.87 13.42 12.39
CA GLU A 140 -18.48 14.59 13.20
C GLU A 140 -18.76 14.40 14.70
N ARG A 141 -19.70 13.52 15.05
CA ARG A 141 -20.11 13.25 16.44
C ARG A 141 -19.29 12.15 17.11
N ILE A 142 -18.34 11.55 16.40
CA ILE A 142 -17.48 10.49 16.93
C ILE A 142 -16.04 10.97 17.03
N ALA A 143 -15.52 10.90 18.24
CA ALA A 143 -14.13 11.15 18.55
C ALA A 143 -13.58 9.95 19.33
N ILE A 144 -12.33 9.56 19.02
CA ILE A 144 -11.56 8.64 19.86
C ILE A 144 -10.62 9.52 20.67
N VAL A 145 -10.74 9.43 21.99
CA VAL A 145 -9.81 10.10 22.91
C VAL A 145 -8.67 9.13 23.22
N PRO A 146 -7.41 9.45 22.87
CA PRO A 146 -6.28 8.60 23.22
C PRO A 146 -6.13 8.53 24.74
N ARG A 147 -5.72 7.37 25.26
CA ARG A 147 -5.52 7.15 26.71
C ARG A 147 -4.32 7.91 27.28
N SER A 148 -3.46 8.44 26.42
CA SER A 148 -2.24 9.19 26.77
C SER A 148 -2.24 10.55 26.06
N MET A 149 -1.47 11.51 26.60
CA MET A 149 -1.17 12.76 25.88
C MET A 149 -0.50 12.40 24.55
N PRO A 150 -1.14 12.65 23.39
CA PRO A 150 -0.54 12.32 22.12
C PRO A 150 0.73 13.14 21.96
N LEU A 151 1.82 12.48 21.62
CA LEU A 151 3.06 13.17 21.28
C LEU A 151 2.91 13.74 19.86
N ILE A 152 3.67 14.78 19.52
CA ILE A 152 3.73 15.23 18.13
C ILE A 152 4.43 14.12 17.34
N PRO A 153 3.80 13.55 16.29
CA PRO A 153 4.43 12.54 15.45
C PRO A 153 5.75 13.04 14.87
N ALA A 154 6.75 12.17 14.87
CA ALA A 154 8.00 12.50 14.23
C ALA A 154 7.75 12.56 12.71
N PRO A 155 8.06 13.66 12.02
CA PRO A 155 7.81 13.76 10.59
C PRO A 155 8.62 12.68 9.87
N VAL A 156 7.92 11.85 9.10
CA VAL A 156 8.52 10.86 8.21
C VAL A 156 8.21 11.32 6.80
N ASP A 157 9.26 11.37 5.98
CA ASP A 157 9.13 11.66 4.55
C ASP A 157 8.28 10.58 3.85
N ALA A 158 7.32 11.00 3.03
CA ALA A 158 6.36 10.10 2.39
C ALA A 158 7.04 9.10 1.44
N GLU A 159 8.07 9.54 0.71
CA GLU A 159 8.85 8.67 -0.17
C GLU A 159 9.60 7.59 0.62
N THR A 160 10.18 7.97 1.76
CA THR A 160 10.84 7.06 2.70
C THR A 160 9.86 6.00 3.21
N ALA A 161 8.68 6.41 3.67
CA ALA A 161 7.66 5.47 4.15
C ALA A 161 7.20 4.50 3.06
N ARG A 162 6.94 5.01 1.85
CA ARG A 162 6.55 4.21 0.68
C ARG A 162 7.61 3.17 0.31
N LYS A 163 8.89 3.57 0.21
CA LYS A 163 9.99 2.66 -0.12
C LYS A 163 10.17 1.58 0.95
N VAL A 164 10.04 1.91 2.23
CA VAL A 164 10.09 0.92 3.32
C VAL A 164 8.96 -0.11 3.18
N GLN A 165 7.74 0.32 2.87
CA GLN A 165 6.62 -0.60 2.65
C GLN A 165 6.84 -1.51 1.44
N ILE A 166 7.31 -0.95 0.31
CA ILE A 166 7.61 -1.73 -0.89
C ILE A 166 8.67 -2.78 -0.59
N ALA A 167 9.74 -2.42 0.14
CA ALA A 167 10.79 -3.37 0.49
C ALA A 167 10.31 -4.50 1.42
N LEU A 168 9.40 -4.21 2.36
CA LEU A 168 8.76 -5.23 3.19
C LEU A 168 7.86 -6.16 2.36
N LEU A 169 7.08 -5.60 1.44
CA LEU A 169 6.14 -6.35 0.59
C LEU A 169 6.87 -7.24 -0.43
N GLU A 170 7.86 -6.67 -1.11
CA GLU A 170 8.66 -7.35 -2.14
C GLU A 170 9.81 -8.20 -1.55
N ARG A 171 10.01 -8.15 -0.23
CA ARG A 171 11.11 -8.82 0.48
C ARG A 171 12.48 -8.48 -0.10
N ARG A 172 12.77 -7.19 -0.23
CA ARG A 172 14.01 -6.65 -0.81
C ARG A 172 14.84 -5.88 0.19
N ARG A 173 16.16 -5.85 -0.02
CA ARG A 173 17.07 -5.04 0.80
C ARG A 173 16.91 -3.55 0.51
N LEU A 174 17.18 -2.73 1.52
CA LEU A 174 17.20 -1.27 1.44
C LEU A 174 18.61 -0.77 1.72
N ARG A 175 19.08 0.20 0.93
CA ARG A 175 20.28 0.99 1.26
C ARG A 175 19.87 2.39 1.65
N LEU A 176 20.41 2.93 2.74
CA LEU A 176 20.11 4.29 3.19
C LEU A 176 21.19 4.88 4.09
N ARG A 177 21.20 6.20 4.24
CA ARG A 177 21.96 6.88 5.30
C ARG A 177 21.09 7.02 6.54
N TYR A 178 21.56 6.49 7.66
CA TYR A 178 20.86 6.51 8.94
C TYR A 178 21.61 7.35 9.95
N ARG A 179 20.88 8.22 10.66
CA ARG A 179 21.43 9.02 11.76
C ARG A 179 21.24 8.30 13.10
N PRO A 180 22.28 7.66 13.67
CA PRO A 180 22.16 7.01 14.96
C PRO A 180 21.93 8.03 16.09
N ARG A 181 21.52 7.55 17.26
CA ARG A 181 21.30 8.42 18.45
C ARG A 181 22.61 9.04 18.96
N THR A 182 23.71 8.36 18.72
CA THR A 182 25.06 8.71 19.14
C THR A 182 26.00 8.37 17.99
N GLY A 183 26.76 9.35 17.50
CA GLY A 183 27.68 9.20 16.37
C GLY A 183 27.21 9.90 15.10
N ASP A 184 28.04 9.81 14.07
CA ASP A 184 27.80 10.43 12.77
C ASP A 184 26.86 9.60 11.89
N PRO A 185 26.14 10.23 10.94
CA PRO A 185 25.35 9.52 9.95
C PRO A 185 26.22 8.56 9.14
N ALA A 186 25.78 7.32 9.00
CA ALA A 186 26.47 6.28 8.25
C ALA A 186 25.51 5.59 7.28
N GLU A 187 26.07 4.98 6.24
CA GLU A 187 25.30 4.17 5.29
C GLU A 187 25.04 2.78 5.87
N TYR A 188 23.82 2.30 5.69
CA TYR A 188 23.38 0.97 6.11
C TYR A 188 22.70 0.28 4.94
N GLU A 189 22.99 -1.01 4.80
CA GLU A 189 22.16 -1.93 4.03
C GLU A 189 21.29 -2.71 5.02
N LEU A 190 19.97 -2.65 4.87
CA LEU A 190 19.00 -3.26 5.78
C LEU A 190 18.19 -4.35 5.07
N SER A 191 17.99 -5.47 5.75
CA SER A 191 17.01 -6.50 5.36
C SER A 191 15.77 -6.35 6.26
N PRO A 192 14.65 -5.82 5.73
CA PRO A 192 13.42 -5.59 6.47
C PRO A 192 12.80 -6.91 6.98
N GLN A 193 12.37 -6.92 8.25
CA GLN A 193 11.68 -8.05 8.89
C GLN A 193 10.25 -7.68 9.34
N GLY A 194 10.02 -6.41 9.67
CA GLY A 194 8.70 -5.94 10.07
C GLY A 194 8.65 -4.45 10.32
N LEU A 195 7.44 -3.90 10.33
CA LEU A 195 7.19 -2.50 10.70
C LEU A 195 6.38 -2.49 12.00
N VAL A 196 6.87 -1.76 13.00
CA VAL A 196 6.22 -1.63 14.30
C VAL A 196 5.97 -0.17 14.58
N ILE A 197 4.74 0.14 14.99
CA ILE A 197 4.34 1.50 15.35
C ILE A 197 4.12 1.54 16.84
N ARG A 198 4.94 2.34 17.51
CA ARG A 198 4.92 2.47 18.96
C ARG A 198 4.65 3.93 19.29
N HIS A 199 3.44 4.20 19.77
CA HIS A 199 2.91 5.56 19.92
C HIS A 199 3.00 6.29 18.57
N GLU A 200 3.75 7.39 18.53
CA GLU A 200 3.82 8.31 17.40
C GLU A 200 5.12 8.15 16.57
N VAL A 201 5.80 7.01 16.75
CA VAL A 201 7.06 6.68 16.06
C VAL A 201 6.96 5.32 15.39
N SER A 202 7.26 5.30 14.10
CA SER A 202 7.39 4.09 13.31
C SER A 202 8.83 3.57 13.34
N TYR A 203 8.97 2.27 13.60
CA TYR A 203 10.23 1.55 13.65
C TYR A 203 10.24 0.43 12.61
N LEU A 204 11.24 0.45 11.75
CA LEU A 204 11.60 -0.69 10.92
C LEU A 204 12.41 -1.67 11.77
N VAL A 205 11.90 -2.88 11.97
CA VAL A 205 12.67 -4.01 12.46
C VAL A 205 13.40 -4.61 11.27
N ALA A 206 14.72 -4.53 11.28
CA ALA A 206 15.56 -5.03 10.19
C ALA A 206 16.89 -5.55 10.72
N THR A 207 17.52 -6.44 9.97
CA THR A 207 18.93 -6.76 10.16
C THR A 207 19.79 -5.87 9.28
N ALA A 208 21.02 -5.60 9.69
CA ALA A 208 21.96 -4.80 8.90
C ALA A 208 22.98 -5.69 8.19
N TRP A 209 23.33 -5.36 6.95
CA TRP A 209 24.28 -6.10 6.10
C TRP A 209 23.99 -7.60 6.13
N ASP A 210 24.93 -8.40 6.63
CA ASP A 210 24.80 -9.85 6.78
C ASP A 210 24.70 -10.29 8.25
N TYR A 211 24.43 -9.35 9.16
CA TYR A 211 24.13 -9.69 10.54
C TYR A 211 22.74 -10.34 10.64
N THR A 212 22.57 -11.19 11.65
CA THR A 212 21.29 -11.85 11.96
C THR A 212 20.58 -11.25 13.18
N ASP A 213 21.15 -10.20 13.78
CA ASP A 213 20.60 -9.50 14.94
C ASP A 213 19.56 -8.45 14.48
N PRO A 214 18.25 -8.65 14.71
CA PRO A 214 17.24 -7.66 14.36
C PRO A 214 17.36 -6.42 15.25
N ARG A 215 17.34 -5.24 14.62
CA ARG A 215 17.44 -3.93 15.30
C ARG A 215 16.32 -3.00 14.88
N HIS A 216 16.08 -1.98 15.70
CA HIS A 216 15.03 -0.99 15.47
C HIS A 216 15.59 0.28 14.83
N TYR A 217 15.15 0.56 13.62
CA TYR A 217 15.49 1.75 12.86
C TYR A 217 14.29 2.68 12.82
N ALA A 218 14.38 3.83 13.49
CA ALA A 218 13.29 4.79 13.51
C ALA A 218 13.21 5.51 12.15
N LEU A 219 12.03 5.51 11.51
CA LEU A 219 11.87 6.03 10.16
C LEU A 219 12.25 7.52 10.04
N HIS A 220 11.93 8.33 11.06
CA HIS A 220 12.28 9.77 11.10
C HIS A 220 13.81 10.05 11.19
N ARG A 221 14.64 9.02 11.36
CA ARG A 221 16.12 9.13 11.39
C ARG A 221 16.78 8.64 10.10
N MET A 222 16.00 8.13 9.16
CA MET A 222 16.45 7.82 7.81
C MET A 222 16.57 9.14 7.05
N GLU A 223 17.72 9.42 6.44
CA GLU A 223 17.91 10.67 5.71
C GLU A 223 17.04 10.66 4.44
N PRO A 224 16.11 11.63 4.28
CA PRO A 224 15.24 11.69 3.11
C PRO A 224 16.05 11.72 1.81
N GLY A 225 15.54 11.06 0.76
CA GLY A 225 16.20 10.99 -0.55
C GLY A 225 17.42 10.06 -0.62
N THR A 226 17.89 9.48 0.48
CA THR A 226 19.02 8.53 0.48
C THR A 226 18.59 7.07 0.38
N LEU A 227 17.29 6.79 0.48
CA LEU A 227 16.74 5.45 0.45
C LEU A 227 16.72 4.88 -0.97
N GLU A 228 17.35 3.73 -1.15
CA GLU A 228 17.43 2.97 -2.39
C GLU A 228 16.93 1.54 -2.16
N LEU A 229 16.04 1.06 -3.03
CA LEU A 229 15.60 -0.33 -3.05
C LEU A 229 16.60 -1.14 -3.88
N LEU A 230 17.20 -2.16 -3.29
CA LEU A 230 18.15 -3.02 -3.99
C LEU A 230 17.41 -4.18 -4.65
N ASP A 231 17.88 -4.67 -5.80
CA ASP A 231 17.34 -5.90 -6.43
C ASP A 231 17.71 -7.18 -5.65
N THR A 232 18.58 -7.04 -4.63
CA THR A 232 18.96 -8.13 -3.74
C THR A 232 17.79 -8.51 -2.81
N PRO A 233 17.45 -9.81 -2.69
CA PRO A 233 16.44 -10.25 -1.74
C PRO A 233 16.88 -9.98 -0.29
N ALA A 234 15.91 -9.64 0.57
CA ALA A 234 16.14 -9.48 2.00
C ALA A 234 16.57 -10.81 2.62
N THR A 235 17.52 -10.77 3.55
CA THR A 235 17.86 -11.95 4.34
C THR A 235 16.71 -12.24 5.30
N GLU A 236 16.00 -13.34 5.09
CA GLU A 236 14.98 -13.81 6.04
C GLU A 236 15.67 -14.44 7.26
N LEU A 237 15.22 -14.07 8.44
CA LEU A 237 15.64 -14.73 9.67
C LEU A 237 14.87 -16.04 9.84
N GLU A 238 15.57 -17.14 10.08
CA GLU A 238 14.94 -18.43 10.40
C GLU A 238 14.07 -18.27 11.66
N ASP A 239 12.82 -18.75 11.57
CA ASP A 239 11.82 -18.74 12.64
C ASP A 239 11.50 -17.36 13.26
N PHE A 240 11.73 -16.27 12.52
CA PHE A 240 11.42 -14.94 13.03
C PHE A 240 9.90 -14.65 12.99
N ASP A 241 9.29 -14.56 14.17
CA ASP A 241 7.94 -14.05 14.36
C ASP A 241 7.97 -12.66 15.01
N LEU A 242 7.40 -11.67 14.31
CA LEU A 242 7.39 -10.28 14.76
C LEU A 242 6.65 -10.10 16.10
N GLN A 243 5.56 -10.84 16.30
CA GLN A 243 4.74 -10.73 17.51
C GLN A 243 5.49 -11.32 18.71
N GLN A 244 6.10 -12.50 18.54
CA GLN A 244 6.94 -13.12 19.55
C GLN A 244 8.12 -12.21 19.93
N TYR A 245 8.75 -11.58 18.94
CA TYR A 245 9.84 -10.61 19.16
C TYR A 245 9.37 -9.37 19.96
N ILE A 246 8.17 -8.86 19.67
CA ILE A 246 7.55 -7.77 20.45
C ILE A 246 7.24 -8.23 21.88
N ASP A 247 6.65 -9.42 22.04
CA ASP A 247 6.19 -9.98 23.31
C ASP A 247 7.36 -10.29 24.26
N GLN A 248 8.53 -10.67 23.71
CA GLN A 248 9.79 -10.80 24.45
C GLN A 248 10.33 -9.48 25.01
N GLY A 249 9.66 -8.36 24.74
CA GLY A 249 9.99 -7.07 25.29
C GLY A 249 11.04 -6.30 24.50
N ALA A 250 11.25 -6.62 23.21
CA ALA A 250 12.15 -5.86 22.34
C ALA A 250 11.82 -4.34 22.34
N PHE A 251 10.53 -4.00 22.45
CA PHE A 251 10.04 -2.62 22.55
C PHE A 251 9.77 -2.14 23.99
N GLN A 252 10.02 -2.99 24.99
CA GLN A 252 9.95 -2.60 26.39
C GLN A 252 11.23 -1.84 26.77
N TYR A 253 11.14 -1.01 27.81
CA TYR A 253 12.33 -0.37 28.34
C TYR A 253 13.28 -1.45 28.84
N ARG A 254 14.58 -1.35 28.53
CA ARG A 254 15.58 -2.15 29.24
C ARG A 254 15.53 -1.74 30.71
N CYS A 255 14.81 -2.50 31.52
CA CYS A 255 14.82 -2.37 32.97
C CYS A 255 16.22 -2.74 33.44
N SER A 256 17.06 -1.72 33.64
CA SER A 256 18.27 -1.86 34.44
C SER A 256 17.86 -2.26 35.86
N GLU A 257 18.55 -3.22 36.48
CA GLU A 257 18.36 -3.54 37.91
C GLU A 257 18.62 -2.33 38.81
N LYS A 258 19.40 -1.35 38.32
CA LYS A 258 19.61 -0.08 39.02
C LYS A 258 18.42 0.86 38.76
N PRO A 259 17.77 1.37 39.81
CA PRO A 259 16.70 2.35 39.67
C PRO A 259 17.21 3.62 38.99
N LEU A 260 16.50 4.09 37.97
CA LEU A 260 16.74 5.36 37.29
C LEU A 260 15.95 6.46 38.00
N HIS A 261 16.65 7.41 38.63
CA HIS A 261 16.04 8.63 39.15
C HIS A 261 15.74 9.60 38.01
N LEU A 262 14.45 9.82 37.72
CA LEU A 262 13.97 10.81 36.75
C LEU A 262 13.50 12.07 37.49
N VAL A 263 14.05 13.23 37.12
CA VAL A 263 13.60 14.54 37.60
C VAL A 263 12.92 15.26 36.44
N VAL A 264 11.62 15.47 36.55
CA VAL A 264 10.83 16.21 35.55
C VAL A 264 10.60 17.63 36.06
N ARG A 265 10.95 18.64 35.27
CA ARG A 265 10.63 20.05 35.54
C ARG A 265 9.38 20.43 34.77
N LEU A 266 8.26 20.52 35.47
CA LEU A 266 7.00 21.03 34.92
C LEU A 266 7.00 22.56 35.10
N LYS A 267 6.84 23.30 34.00
CA LYS A 267 6.50 24.74 34.05
C LYS A 267 4.98 24.87 33.95
N PRO A 268 4.34 25.66 34.83
CA PRO A 268 2.91 25.94 34.76
C PRO A 268 2.56 26.78 33.51
#